data_AF-A0A9P6HGJ2-F1
#
_entry.id   AF-A0A9P6HGJ2-F1
#
_cell.length_a   1.000
_cell.length_b   1.000
_cell.length_c   1.000
_cell.angle_alpha   90.00
_cell.angle_beta   90.00
_cell.angle_gamma   90.00
#
_symmetry.space_group_name_H-M   'P 1'
#
loop_
_entity.id
_entity.type
_entity.pdbx_description
1 polymer ?
#
loop_
_entity_poly.entity_id
_entity_poly.type
_entity_poly.pdbx_seq_one_letter_code
_entity_poly.pdbx_strand_id
1 'polypeptide(L)'
;MSAQIGSVFLGDVQRHRILSPTPPSSPDPATTKKFVPTKQSSTSQKQPTITPELSLELRLRWLEALLYGVKSKDKAFAKGETLLGNAQQIQKRLDDLVQNNDSLRKFMDQYDQYAHLLTLSGIIPNALPSYENMTPSEFETFLQEMEPDIRAADRDMREIESLDQKGVTAVGKLTNYQTFRPRIEALLEAHKQDIELASSLEKRIAVLIKQYGTHVGALSELFVAWDNTIREAEDQVAKLERDRAERRKLGYE
;
A
#
# COMPACT_ATOMS: atom_id res chain seq x y z
N MET A 1 5.18 -1.58 -34.93
CA MET A 1 5.69 -0.19 -34.85
C MET A 1 5.62 0.23 -33.40
N SER A 2 6.77 0.30 -32.76
CA SER A 2 6.99 0.67 -31.37
C SER A 2 7.15 2.19 -31.25
N ALA A 3 6.46 2.81 -30.29
CA ALA A 3 6.75 4.16 -29.80
C ALA A 3 6.62 4.07 -28.26
N GLN A 4 7.71 3.96 -27.49
CA GLN A 4 8.78 4.93 -27.23
C GLN A 4 8.27 6.11 -26.38
N ILE A 5 8.23 5.85 -25.07
CA ILE A 5 7.97 6.79 -23.99
C ILE A 5 9.23 7.66 -23.83
N GLY A 6 9.08 8.95 -24.09
CA GLY A 6 10.12 9.97 -23.91
C GLY A 6 9.70 10.99 -22.86
N SER A 7 10.33 10.88 -21.69
CA SER A 7 10.39 11.88 -20.63
C SER A 7 11.09 13.15 -21.11
N VAL A 8 10.52 14.33 -20.85
CA VAL A 8 11.20 15.62 -21.01
C VAL A 8 10.97 16.49 -19.77
N PHE A 9 12.00 16.50 -18.93
CA PHE A 9 12.59 17.65 -18.23
C PHE A 9 11.70 18.80 -17.74
N LEU A 10 11.64 18.87 -16.40
CA LEU A 10 11.72 20.09 -15.61
C LEU A 10 13.07 20.79 -15.86
N GLY A 11 13.01 22.06 -16.28
CA GLY A 11 14.07 23.06 -16.08
C GLY A 11 13.38 24.38 -15.73
N ASP A 12 13.52 24.91 -14.52
CA ASP A 12 14.65 25.68 -14.00
C ASP A 12 14.44 27.20 -14.19
N VAL A 13 15.08 27.98 -13.31
CA VAL A 13 15.36 29.44 -13.40
C VAL A 13 14.43 30.43 -12.67
N GLN A 14 14.87 30.76 -11.44
CA GLN A 14 15.20 32.09 -10.91
C GLN A 14 14.43 33.35 -11.38
N ARG A 15 14.06 34.22 -10.42
CA ARG A 15 14.75 35.52 -10.20
C ARG A 15 14.21 36.32 -9.00
N HIS A 16 15.18 36.96 -8.34
CA HIS A 16 15.12 37.93 -7.26
C HIS A 16 14.20 39.14 -7.51
N ARG A 17 13.71 39.76 -6.42
CA ARG A 17 13.84 41.22 -6.25
C ARG A 17 13.82 41.67 -4.79
N ILE A 18 14.81 42.50 -4.49
CA ILE A 18 15.15 43.23 -3.28
C ILE A 18 14.14 44.39 -3.08
N LEU A 19 13.90 44.85 -1.84
CA LEU A 19 13.99 46.25 -1.37
C LEU A 19 13.26 46.48 -0.02
N SER A 20 14.03 46.89 0.99
CA SER A 20 13.63 47.66 2.19
C SER A 20 13.35 49.14 1.78
N PRO A 21 12.68 50.04 2.56
CA PRO A 21 13.05 50.41 3.95
C PRO A 21 11.94 50.96 4.93
N THR A 22 12.17 50.79 6.24
CA THR A 22 11.90 51.71 7.41
C THR A 22 10.48 52.17 7.85
N PRO A 23 10.31 52.59 9.15
CA PRO A 23 9.10 52.45 10.01
C PRO A 23 8.35 53.78 10.34
N PRO A 24 7.26 53.77 11.14
CA PRO A 24 7.27 54.36 12.52
C PRO A 24 6.34 53.62 13.52
N SER A 25 6.59 53.49 14.83
CA SER A 25 6.61 54.43 15.99
C SER A 25 5.25 55.03 16.41
N SER A 26 4.94 54.85 17.71
CA SER A 26 3.73 55.02 18.55
C SER A 26 2.86 56.28 18.46
N PRO A 27 1.70 56.30 19.16
CA PRO A 27 1.59 57.20 20.32
C PRO A 27 0.78 56.69 21.55
N ASP A 28 0.96 57.45 22.65
CA ASP A 28 0.52 57.32 24.06
C ASP A 28 -1.00 57.30 24.35
N PRO A 29 -1.39 57.18 25.64
CA PRO A 29 -1.97 58.39 26.24
C PRO A 29 -1.59 58.66 27.71
N ALA A 30 -1.39 59.95 28.01
CA ALA A 30 -1.47 60.52 29.35
C ALA A 30 -2.89 61.04 29.62
N THR A 31 -3.49 60.73 30.77
CA THR A 31 -4.44 61.66 31.42
C THR A 31 -4.44 61.47 32.94
N THR A 32 -4.24 62.60 33.60
CA THR A 32 -4.12 62.89 35.02
C THR A 32 -5.45 62.87 35.77
N LYS A 33 -5.51 62.26 36.98
CA LYS A 33 -6.36 62.73 38.10
C LYS A 33 -5.63 62.55 39.45
N LYS A 34 -5.65 63.63 40.24
CA LYS A 34 -5.03 63.80 41.56
C LYS A 34 -5.90 63.22 42.67
N PHE A 35 -5.28 62.55 43.66
CA PHE A 35 -5.69 62.59 45.07
C PHE A 35 -4.45 62.28 45.96
N VAL A 36 -4.33 63.00 47.07
CA VAL A 36 -3.21 63.02 48.04
C VAL A 36 -3.87 62.84 49.44
N PRO A 37 -3.17 62.53 50.54
CA PRO A 37 -2.41 61.32 50.87
C PRO A 37 -2.89 60.70 52.20
N THR A 38 -2.62 59.41 52.45
CA THR A 38 -2.63 58.90 53.83
C THR A 38 -1.40 58.04 54.07
N LYS A 39 -0.53 58.53 54.96
CA LYS A 39 0.66 57.85 55.47
C LYS A 39 0.26 56.57 56.18
N GLN A 40 0.89 55.45 55.84
CA GLN A 40 1.23 54.40 56.80
C GLN A 40 2.37 53.52 56.28
N SER A 41 3.49 53.63 56.98
CA SER A 41 4.45 52.57 57.33
C SER A 41 4.92 51.59 56.24
N SER A 42 6.14 51.85 55.77
CA SER A 42 7.26 50.90 55.76
C SER A 42 6.95 49.46 56.20
N THR A 43 6.97 48.52 55.26
CA THR A 43 7.81 47.31 55.37
C THR A 43 8.32 46.92 54.00
N SER A 44 9.65 46.93 53.87
CA SER A 44 10.39 46.34 52.77
C SER A 44 10.16 44.83 52.78
N GLN A 45 9.35 44.31 51.85
CA GLN A 45 9.53 42.95 51.37
C GLN A 45 9.91 43.04 49.90
N LYS A 46 11.20 42.82 49.62
CA LYS A 46 11.68 42.45 48.28
C LYS A 46 10.76 41.32 47.80
N GLN A 47 9.93 41.60 46.80
CA GLN A 47 9.35 40.53 46.02
C GLN A 47 10.53 39.69 45.49
N PRO A 48 10.58 38.38 45.73
CA PRO A 48 11.59 37.57 45.09
C PRO A 48 11.36 37.71 43.59
N THR A 49 12.33 38.27 42.87
CA THR A 49 12.38 38.20 41.42
C THR A 49 12.61 36.73 41.08
N ILE A 50 11.53 35.97 41.00
CA ILE A 50 11.55 34.58 40.56
C ILE A 50 12.02 34.63 39.12
N THR A 51 13.19 34.05 38.85
CA THR A 51 13.66 33.88 37.48
C THR A 51 12.62 33.08 36.70
N PRO A 52 12.36 33.39 35.42
CA PRO A 52 11.31 32.70 34.66
C PRO A 52 11.50 31.18 34.68
N GLU A 53 12.73 30.71 34.72
CA GLU A 53 13.12 29.31 34.88
C GLU A 53 12.59 28.69 36.19
N LEU A 54 12.85 29.33 37.34
CA LEU A 54 12.31 28.88 38.63
C LEU A 54 10.78 28.90 38.67
N SER A 55 10.15 29.87 37.99
CA SER A 55 8.68 29.95 37.92
C SER A 55 8.07 28.79 37.12
N LEU A 56 8.76 28.33 36.08
CA LEU A 56 8.34 27.19 35.27
C LEU A 56 8.56 25.88 36.03
N GLU A 57 9.69 25.73 36.72
CA GLU A 57 9.94 24.56 37.57
C GLU A 57 8.92 24.44 38.70
N LEU A 58 8.59 25.55 39.37
CA LEU A 58 7.55 25.58 40.40
C LEU A 58 6.17 25.25 39.82
N ARG A 59 5.83 25.74 38.64
CA ARG A 59 4.57 25.40 37.95
C ARG A 59 4.52 23.94 37.52
N LEU A 60 5.60 23.38 36.99
CA LEU A 60 5.68 21.97 36.61
C LEU A 60 5.57 21.06 37.84
N ARG A 61 6.24 21.41 38.94
CA ARG A 61 6.12 20.70 40.23
C ARG A 61 4.72 20.84 40.84
N TRP A 62 4.07 21.99 40.62
CA TRP A 62 2.69 22.20 41.05
C TRP A 62 1.71 21.38 40.20
N LEU A 63 1.90 21.32 38.89
CA LEU A 63 1.15 20.44 37.99
C LEU A 63 1.35 18.96 38.33
N GLU A 64 2.57 18.55 38.68
CA GLU A 64 2.86 17.20 39.17
C GLU A 64 2.09 16.91 40.47
N ALA A 65 2.07 17.86 41.42
CA ALA A 65 1.29 17.73 42.65
C ALA A 65 -0.23 17.72 42.43
N LEU A 66 -0.72 18.39 41.37
CA LEU A 66 -2.13 18.42 40.97
C LEU A 66 -2.54 17.12 40.27
N LEU A 67 -1.67 16.57 39.43
CA LEU A 67 -1.93 15.38 38.62
C LEU A 67 -1.77 14.08 39.43
N TYR A 68 -0.75 14.01 40.30
CA TYR A 68 -0.47 12.82 41.12
C TYR A 68 -0.98 12.93 42.55
N GLY A 69 -1.46 14.11 42.98
CA GLY A 69 -1.93 14.36 44.33
C GLY A 69 -0.79 14.44 45.36
N VAL A 70 -0.91 15.36 46.32
CA VAL A 70 0.09 15.56 47.41
C VAL A 70 0.25 14.33 48.32
N LYS A 71 -0.61 13.32 48.19
CA LYS A 71 -0.51 12.02 48.87
C LYS A 71 -0.97 10.90 47.94
N SER A 72 -0.10 10.45 47.03
CA SER A 72 -0.31 9.16 46.38
C SER A 72 0.80 8.20 46.77
N LYS A 73 0.53 7.42 47.82
CA LYS A 73 1.19 6.14 48.07
C LYS A 73 0.45 5.11 47.22
N ASP A 74 0.75 4.99 45.94
CA ASP A 74 0.44 3.77 45.17
C ASP A 74 1.31 3.64 43.92
N LYS A 75 2.33 2.79 44.06
CA LYS A 75 2.94 1.84 43.10
C LYS A 75 3.25 2.24 41.63
N ALA A 76 3.29 3.51 41.26
CA ALA A 76 3.77 3.91 39.92
C ALA A 76 5.19 4.50 39.88
N PHE A 77 5.76 4.92 41.01
CA PHE A 77 7.10 5.55 41.07
C PHE A 77 7.97 4.97 42.20
N ALA A 78 8.54 3.79 41.97
CA ALA A 78 9.58 3.22 42.84
C ALA A 78 11.00 3.73 42.51
N LYS A 79 11.12 4.66 41.57
CA LYS A 79 12.34 5.41 41.27
C LYS A 79 11.90 6.87 41.15
N GLY A 80 12.62 7.80 41.77
CA GLY A 80 12.27 9.23 41.86
C GLY A 80 12.30 9.97 40.51
N GLU A 81 11.54 9.47 39.53
CA GLU A 81 11.35 10.02 38.21
C GLU A 81 10.28 11.10 38.31
N THR A 82 10.75 12.33 38.58
CA THR A 82 9.92 13.52 38.44
C THR A 82 9.48 13.66 36.98
N LEU A 83 8.37 14.34 36.73
CA LEU A 83 7.93 14.66 35.35
C LEU A 83 9.06 15.31 34.53
N LEU A 84 9.92 16.07 35.20
CA LEU A 84 11.14 16.66 34.66
C LEU A 84 12.17 15.59 34.24
N GLY A 85 12.41 14.58 35.09
CA GLY A 85 13.31 13.46 34.78
C GLY A 85 12.81 12.63 33.59
N ASN A 86 11.49 12.39 33.50
CA ASN A 86 10.89 11.69 32.38
C ASN A 86 10.92 12.53 31.09
N ALA A 87 10.66 13.83 31.17
CA ALA A 87 10.81 14.73 30.02
C ALA A 87 12.26 14.75 29.50
N GLN A 88 13.24 14.82 30.41
CA GLN A 88 14.66 14.76 30.05
C GLN A 88 15.06 13.40 29.47
N GLN A 89 14.49 12.30 29.95
CA GLN A 89 14.76 10.97 29.41
C GLN A 89 14.11 10.77 28.03
N ILE A 90 12.90 11.29 27.83
CA ILE A 90 12.23 11.31 26.51
C ILE A 90 13.02 12.18 25.53
N GLN A 91 13.49 13.34 25.97
CA GLN A 91 14.32 14.23 25.16
C GLN A 91 15.61 13.53 24.73
N LYS A 92 16.34 12.90 25.66
CA LYS A 92 17.56 12.12 25.33
C LYS A 92 17.27 10.99 24.34
N ARG A 93 16.18 10.24 24.54
CA ARG A 93 15.79 9.17 23.61
C ARG A 93 15.41 9.71 22.23
N LEU A 94 14.76 10.87 22.17
CA LEU A 94 14.38 11.50 20.91
C LEU A 94 15.61 12.04 20.19
N ASP A 95 16.52 12.69 20.90
CA ASP A 95 17.80 13.15 20.36
C ASP A 95 18.64 11.97 19.83
N ASP A 96 18.70 10.84 20.56
CA ASP A 96 19.37 9.62 20.09
C ASP A 96 18.71 9.06 18.81
N LEU A 97 17.38 9.05 18.73
CA LEU A 97 16.66 8.58 17.54
C LEU A 97 16.83 9.51 16.34
N VAL A 98 16.89 10.82 16.57
CA VAL A 98 17.15 11.83 15.54
C VAL A 98 18.59 11.73 15.04
N GLN A 99 19.56 11.45 15.91
CA GLN A 99 20.95 11.22 15.51
C GLN A 99 21.15 9.92 14.74
N ASN A 100 20.40 8.86 15.09
CA ASN A 100 20.46 7.57 14.39
C ASN A 100 19.76 7.58 13.02
N ASN A 101 18.99 8.62 12.70
CA ASN A 101 18.25 8.72 11.45
C ASN A 101 18.49 10.04 10.71
N ASP A 102 19.34 9.99 9.68
CA ASP A 102 19.71 11.14 8.86
C ASP A 102 18.50 11.86 8.22
N SER A 103 17.39 11.16 7.97
CA SER A 103 16.17 11.77 7.41
C SER A 103 15.46 12.66 8.43
N LEU A 104 15.39 12.23 9.69
CA LEU A 104 14.80 13.01 10.78
C LEU A 104 15.68 14.20 11.12
N ARG A 105 17.00 14.05 11.06
CA ARG A 105 17.93 15.15 11.26
C ARG A 105 17.76 16.25 10.20
N LYS A 106 17.71 15.87 8.91
CA LYS A 106 17.45 16.81 7.81
C LYS A 106 16.08 17.49 7.93
N PHE A 107 15.08 16.75 8.42
CA PHE A 107 13.76 17.29 8.69
C PHE A 107 13.75 18.25 9.88
N MET A 108 14.48 17.95 10.95
CA MET A 108 14.63 18.84 12.11
C MET A 108 15.38 20.12 11.75
N ASP A 109 16.42 20.03 10.91
CA ASP A 109 17.16 21.19 10.39
C ASP A 109 16.27 22.10 9.51
N GLN A 110 15.26 21.52 8.86
CA GLN A 110 14.26 22.23 8.05
C GLN A 110 12.93 22.40 8.79
N TYR A 111 12.87 22.11 10.09
CA TYR A 111 11.62 22.07 10.83
C TYR A 111 10.94 23.43 10.84
N ASP A 112 11.68 24.52 11.05
CA ASP A 112 11.14 25.88 11.00
C ASP A 112 10.56 26.23 9.62
N GLN A 113 11.11 25.65 8.56
CA GLN A 113 10.61 25.83 7.20
C GLN A 113 9.30 25.09 7.00
N TYR A 114 9.13 23.90 7.57
CA TYR A 114 7.90 23.10 7.45
C TYR A 114 6.96 23.22 8.66
N ALA A 115 7.28 24.06 9.65
CA ALA A 115 6.50 24.23 10.86
C ALA A 115 5.07 24.68 10.53
N HIS A 116 4.91 25.53 9.52
CA HIS A 116 3.61 25.97 9.03
C HIS A 116 2.75 24.83 8.45
N LEU A 117 3.37 23.77 7.91
CA LEU A 117 2.69 22.58 7.39
C LEU A 117 2.35 21.57 8.51
N LEU A 118 3.14 21.56 9.58
CA LEU A 118 2.99 20.63 10.71
C LEU A 118 2.08 21.18 11.81
N THR A 119 1.86 22.49 11.82
CA THR A 119 0.87 23.11 12.68
C THR A 119 -0.51 22.66 12.20
N LEU A 120 -1.04 21.60 12.81
CA LEU A 120 -2.39 21.05 12.61
C LEU A 120 -3.53 22.08 12.76
N SER A 121 -3.22 23.33 13.13
CA SER A 121 -4.10 24.51 12.98
C SER A 121 -4.47 24.81 11.52
N GLY A 122 -3.86 24.16 10.53
CA GLY A 122 -4.27 24.25 9.11
C GLY A 122 -5.27 23.18 8.65
N ILE A 123 -5.52 22.12 9.42
CA ILE A 123 -6.31 20.95 8.98
C ILE A 123 -7.68 20.85 9.70
N ILE A 124 -7.84 21.53 10.84
CA ILE A 124 -9.17 21.83 11.38
C ILE A 124 -9.48 23.28 11.02
N PRO A 125 -10.41 23.56 10.08
CA PRO A 125 -10.90 24.91 9.85
C PRO A 125 -11.74 25.33 11.05
N ASN A 126 -11.09 25.69 12.16
CA ASN A 126 -11.77 26.34 13.29
C ASN A 126 -11.91 27.85 13.06
N ALA A 127 -11.35 28.35 11.95
CA ALA A 127 -11.95 29.46 11.24
C ALA A 127 -12.57 28.86 9.98
N LEU A 128 -13.91 28.76 9.96
CA LEU A 128 -14.62 28.99 8.71
C LEU A 128 -13.91 30.19 8.07
N PRO A 129 -13.40 30.10 6.82
CA PRO A 129 -12.92 31.30 6.16
C PRO A 129 -14.03 32.31 6.32
N SER A 130 -13.72 33.45 6.95
CA SER A 130 -14.70 34.48 7.22
C SER A 130 -15.05 35.09 5.86
N TYR A 131 -15.92 34.41 5.10
CA TYR A 131 -16.43 34.80 3.79
C TYR A 131 -17.08 36.19 3.86
N GLU A 132 -17.47 36.59 5.06
CA GLU A 132 -18.08 37.87 5.42
C GLU A 132 -17.16 39.08 5.18
N ASN A 133 -15.84 38.87 5.05
CA ASN A 133 -14.86 39.93 4.81
C ASN A 133 -14.14 39.85 3.44
N MET A 134 -14.52 38.92 2.54
CA MET A 134 -13.96 38.90 1.19
C MET A 134 -14.62 39.96 0.31
N THR A 135 -13.81 40.70 -0.44
CA THR A 135 -14.36 41.55 -1.49
C THR A 135 -14.98 40.69 -2.59
N PRO A 136 -16.03 41.14 -3.29
CA PRO A 136 -16.70 40.34 -4.31
C PRO A 136 -15.74 39.88 -5.42
N SER A 137 -14.69 40.66 -5.71
CA SER A 137 -13.63 40.29 -6.64
C SER A 137 -12.74 39.14 -6.13
N GLU A 138 -12.40 39.13 -4.84
CA GLU A 138 -11.60 38.04 -4.23
C GLU A 138 -12.41 36.75 -4.15
N PHE A 139 -13.71 36.84 -3.87
CA PHE A 139 -14.61 35.70 -3.89
C PHE A 139 -14.77 35.10 -5.29
N GLU A 140 -14.91 35.94 -6.32
CA GLU A 140 -14.96 35.48 -7.71
C GLU A 140 -13.64 34.82 -8.14
N THR A 141 -12.50 35.38 -7.73
CA THR A 141 -11.17 34.78 -7.98
C THR A 141 -11.04 33.43 -7.27
N PHE A 142 -11.51 33.32 -6.03
CA PHE A 142 -11.51 32.08 -5.27
C PHE A 142 -12.44 31.02 -5.90
N LEU A 143 -13.62 31.41 -6.38
CA LEU A 143 -14.50 30.49 -7.10
C LEU A 143 -13.88 30.00 -8.42
N GLN A 144 -13.13 30.85 -9.13
CA GLN A 144 -12.39 30.46 -10.33
C GLN A 144 -11.24 29.50 -10.00
N GLU A 145 -10.57 29.69 -8.85
CA GLU A 145 -9.52 28.78 -8.36
C GLU A 145 -10.09 27.42 -7.93
N MET A 146 -11.28 27.41 -7.32
CA MET A 146 -11.96 26.19 -6.87
C MET A 146 -12.75 25.48 -7.98
N GLU A 147 -13.05 26.14 -9.10
CA GLU A 147 -13.77 25.57 -10.24
C GLU A 147 -13.19 24.22 -10.73
N PRO A 148 -11.87 24.07 -10.98
CA PRO A 148 -11.31 22.79 -11.39
C PRO A 148 -11.53 21.69 -10.37
N ASP A 149 -11.43 21.99 -9.08
CA ASP A 149 -11.60 21.03 -7.99
C ASP A 149 -13.07 20.60 -7.85
N ILE A 150 -14.02 21.53 -7.98
CA ILE A 150 -15.44 21.23 -8.00
C ILE A 150 -15.79 20.34 -9.21
N ARG A 151 -15.21 20.62 -10.38
CA ARG A 151 -15.40 19.81 -11.59
C ARG A 151 -14.76 18.42 -11.46
N ALA A 152 -13.62 18.30 -10.80
CA ALA A 152 -12.98 17.02 -10.52
C ALA A 152 -13.84 16.20 -9.55
N ALA A 153 -14.29 16.81 -8.45
CA ALA A 153 -15.18 16.17 -7.49
C ALA A 153 -16.51 15.71 -8.13
N ASP A 154 -17.11 16.49 -9.05
CA ASP A 154 -18.32 16.07 -9.77
C ASP A 154 -18.05 14.86 -10.69
N ARG A 155 -16.88 14.79 -11.34
CA ARG A 155 -16.48 13.62 -12.13
C ARG A 155 -16.32 12.39 -11.24
N ASP A 156 -15.63 12.53 -10.12
CA ASP A 156 -15.41 11.46 -9.17
C ASP A 156 -16.74 10.97 -8.57
N MET A 157 -17.65 11.89 -8.24
CA MET A 157 -18.99 11.54 -7.75
C MET A 157 -19.80 10.76 -8.78
N ARG A 158 -19.75 11.15 -10.06
CA ARG A 158 -20.39 10.39 -11.14
C ARG A 158 -19.72 9.03 -11.36
N GLU A 159 -18.41 8.94 -11.20
CA GLU A 159 -17.69 7.67 -11.27
C GLU A 159 -18.15 6.74 -10.15
N ILE A 160 -18.17 7.24 -8.90
CA ILE A 160 -18.66 6.52 -7.73
C ILE A 160 -20.10 6.05 -7.94
N GLU A 161 -20.98 6.91 -8.43
CA GLU A 161 -22.36 6.54 -8.75
C GLU A 161 -22.42 5.44 -9.82
N SER A 162 -21.59 5.53 -10.86
CA SER A 162 -21.50 4.49 -11.88
C SER A 162 -20.99 3.15 -11.32
N LEU A 163 -20.07 3.19 -10.36
CA LEU A 163 -19.53 1.99 -9.69
C LEU A 163 -20.54 1.37 -8.74
N ASP A 164 -21.35 2.20 -8.09
CA ASP A 164 -22.46 1.75 -7.24
C ASP A 164 -23.58 1.11 -8.06
N GLN A 165 -23.96 1.73 -9.20
CA GLN A 165 -24.90 1.15 -10.16
C GLN A 165 -24.39 -0.19 -10.74
N LYS A 166 -23.09 -0.30 -11.00
CA LYS A 166 -22.43 -1.56 -11.41
C LYS A 166 -22.31 -2.58 -10.27
N GLY A 167 -22.63 -2.19 -9.03
CA GLY A 167 -22.58 -3.06 -7.86
C GLY A 167 -21.16 -3.46 -7.46
N VAL A 168 -20.15 -2.67 -7.84
CA VAL A 168 -18.72 -2.89 -7.50
C VAL A 168 -18.46 -2.58 -6.02
N THR A 169 -19.31 -1.77 -5.39
CA THR A 169 -19.39 -1.51 -3.94
C THR A 169 -19.90 -2.73 -3.14
N ALA A 170 -19.65 -3.95 -3.63
CA ALA A 170 -20.07 -5.22 -3.04
C ALA A 170 -19.43 -5.57 -1.67
N VAL A 171 -18.83 -4.59 -0.98
CA VAL A 171 -18.39 -4.70 0.42
C VAL A 171 -19.54 -5.19 1.32
N GLY A 172 -20.80 -4.84 1.02
CA GLY A 172 -21.99 -5.31 1.75
C GLY A 172 -22.52 -6.69 1.36
N LYS A 173 -22.06 -7.30 0.25
CA LYS A 173 -22.53 -8.62 -0.22
C LYS A 173 -21.60 -9.77 0.20
N LEU A 174 -20.55 -9.49 0.97
CA LEU A 174 -19.58 -10.49 1.42
C LEU A 174 -20.21 -11.62 2.24
N THR A 175 -21.22 -11.29 3.04
CA THR A 175 -21.99 -12.25 3.83
C THR A 175 -22.74 -13.26 2.95
N ASN A 176 -23.23 -12.83 1.78
CA ASN A 176 -23.92 -13.71 0.83
C ASN A 176 -23.00 -14.78 0.23
N TYR A 177 -21.69 -14.54 0.15
CA TYR A 177 -20.73 -15.53 -0.33
C TYR A 177 -20.40 -16.62 0.69
N GLN A 178 -20.66 -16.38 1.98
CA GLN A 178 -20.46 -17.41 3.00
C GLN A 178 -21.41 -18.59 2.81
N THR A 179 -22.64 -18.32 2.34
CA THR A 179 -23.64 -19.35 2.01
C THR A 179 -23.19 -20.28 0.89
N PHE A 180 -22.30 -19.83 0.00
CA PHE A 180 -21.81 -20.64 -1.12
C PHE A 180 -20.58 -21.50 -0.77
N ARG A 181 -19.93 -21.26 0.37
CA ARG A 181 -18.77 -22.07 0.81
C ARG A 181 -19.02 -23.57 0.79
N PRO A 182 -20.10 -24.13 1.39
CA PRO A 182 -20.31 -25.57 1.40
C PRO A 182 -20.51 -26.14 0.00
N ARG A 183 -21.13 -25.38 -0.92
CA ARG A 183 -21.29 -25.81 -2.31
C ARG A 183 -19.96 -25.82 -3.07
N ILE A 184 -19.09 -24.84 -2.81
CA ILE A 184 -17.76 -24.76 -3.43
C ILE A 184 -16.87 -25.88 -2.88
N GLU A 185 -16.93 -26.14 -1.59
CA GLU A 185 -16.19 -27.24 -0.95
C GLU A 185 -16.62 -28.59 -1.50
N ALA A 186 -17.93 -28.85 -1.58
CA ALA A 186 -18.46 -30.06 -2.21
C ALA A 186 -18.06 -30.19 -3.69
N LEU A 187 -18.03 -29.07 -4.44
CA LEU A 187 -17.58 -29.08 -5.83
C LEU A 187 -16.08 -29.35 -5.96
N LEU A 188 -15.26 -28.81 -5.06
CA LEU A 188 -13.83 -29.09 -5.02
C LEU A 188 -13.55 -30.55 -4.67
N GLU A 189 -14.31 -31.14 -3.75
CA GLU A 189 -14.20 -32.56 -3.43
C GLU A 189 -14.61 -33.46 -4.61
N ALA A 190 -15.75 -33.17 -5.24
CA ALA A 190 -16.18 -33.89 -6.44
C ALA A 190 -15.13 -33.78 -7.57
N HIS A 191 -14.57 -32.59 -7.78
CA HIS A 191 -13.54 -32.39 -8.80
C HIS A 191 -12.25 -33.18 -8.52
N LYS A 192 -11.84 -33.30 -7.25
CA LYS A 192 -10.70 -34.15 -6.88
C LYS A 192 -10.96 -35.62 -7.20
N GLN A 193 -12.16 -36.11 -6.87
CA GLN A 193 -12.56 -37.48 -7.20
C GLN A 193 -12.57 -37.71 -8.71
N ASP A 194 -13.08 -36.76 -9.49
CA ASP A 194 -13.08 -36.84 -10.95
C ASP A 194 -11.66 -36.88 -11.54
N ILE A 195 -10.72 -36.11 -11.00
CA ILE A 195 -9.30 -36.15 -11.43
C ILE A 195 -8.70 -37.53 -11.17
N GLU A 196 -8.96 -38.12 -10.00
CA GLU A 196 -8.47 -39.45 -9.65
C GLU A 196 -9.04 -40.51 -10.60
N LEU A 197 -10.36 -40.49 -10.84
CA LEU A 197 -11.02 -41.39 -11.78
C LEU A 197 -10.50 -41.22 -13.21
N ALA A 198 -10.35 -39.98 -13.69
CA ALA A 198 -9.78 -39.70 -14.99
C ALA A 198 -8.37 -40.28 -15.13
N SER A 199 -7.50 -40.08 -14.13
CA SER A 199 -6.14 -40.63 -14.15
C SER A 199 -6.13 -42.17 -14.18
N SER A 200 -7.09 -42.82 -13.52
CA SER A 200 -7.21 -44.28 -13.52
C SER A 200 -7.67 -44.82 -14.88
N LEU A 201 -8.61 -44.10 -15.53
CA LEU A 201 -9.11 -44.44 -16.85
C LEU A 201 -8.04 -44.21 -17.91
N GLU A 202 -7.28 -43.13 -17.84
CA GLU A 202 -6.15 -42.85 -18.72
C GLU A 202 -5.11 -43.97 -18.66
N LYS A 203 -4.74 -44.42 -17.45
CA LYS A 203 -3.83 -45.57 -17.27
C LYS A 203 -4.38 -46.83 -17.91
N ARG A 204 -5.67 -47.12 -17.71
CA ARG A 204 -6.32 -48.30 -18.29
C ARG A 204 -6.38 -48.24 -19.82
N ILE A 205 -6.70 -47.09 -20.38
CA ILE A 205 -6.71 -46.84 -21.83
C ILE A 205 -5.29 -46.99 -22.40
N ALA A 206 -4.28 -46.43 -21.74
CA ALA A 206 -2.89 -46.59 -22.16
C ALA A 206 -2.45 -48.05 -22.20
N VAL A 207 -2.87 -48.87 -21.22
CA VAL A 207 -2.61 -50.32 -21.21
C VAL A 207 -3.31 -51.01 -22.38
N LEU A 208 -4.59 -50.71 -22.63
CA LEU A 208 -5.34 -51.28 -23.76
C LEU A 208 -4.72 -50.91 -25.11
N ILE A 209 -4.33 -49.64 -25.30
CA ILE A 209 -3.66 -49.18 -26.52
C ILE A 209 -2.33 -49.90 -26.70
N LYS A 210 -1.56 -50.09 -25.61
CA LYS A 210 -0.31 -50.83 -25.66
C LYS A 210 -0.53 -52.29 -26.06
N GLN A 211 -1.51 -52.97 -25.45
CA GLN A 211 -1.86 -54.34 -25.79
C GLN A 211 -2.29 -54.46 -27.25
N TYR A 212 -3.17 -53.57 -27.71
CA TYR A 212 -3.59 -53.52 -29.11
C TYR A 212 -2.39 -53.30 -30.04
N GLY A 213 -1.48 -52.38 -29.72
CA GLY A 213 -0.25 -52.17 -30.47
C GLY A 213 0.62 -53.43 -30.56
N THR A 214 0.77 -54.17 -29.47
CA THR A 214 1.50 -55.45 -29.49
C THR A 214 0.79 -56.53 -30.30
N HIS A 215 -0.54 -56.60 -30.26
CA HIS A 215 -1.33 -57.55 -31.05
C HIS A 215 -1.23 -57.25 -32.55
N VAL A 216 -1.33 -55.97 -32.94
CA VAL A 216 -1.15 -55.54 -34.33
C VAL A 216 0.28 -55.81 -34.79
N GLY A 217 1.28 -55.55 -33.94
CA GLY A 217 2.68 -55.90 -34.21
C GLY A 217 2.85 -57.40 -34.50
N ALA A 218 2.36 -58.27 -33.62
CA ALA A 218 2.44 -59.72 -33.80
C ALA A 218 1.67 -60.21 -35.05
N LEU A 219 0.50 -59.64 -35.34
CA LEU A 219 -0.25 -59.96 -36.57
C LEU A 219 0.54 -59.52 -37.81
N SER A 220 1.15 -58.33 -37.79
CA SER A 220 1.97 -57.86 -38.92
C SER A 220 3.19 -58.74 -39.15
N GLU A 221 3.86 -59.19 -38.08
CA GLU A 221 4.96 -60.15 -38.17
C GLU A 221 4.50 -61.50 -38.74
N LEU A 222 3.33 -62.00 -38.31
CA LEU A 222 2.75 -63.23 -38.85
C LEU A 222 2.42 -63.09 -40.34
N PHE A 223 1.84 -61.96 -40.77
CA PHE A 223 1.56 -61.71 -42.18
C PHE A 223 2.84 -61.64 -43.03
N VAL A 224 3.91 -61.02 -42.53
CA VAL A 224 5.21 -61.01 -43.21
C VAL A 224 5.80 -62.41 -43.28
N ALA A 225 5.73 -63.18 -42.19
CA ALA A 225 6.19 -64.57 -42.17
C ALA A 225 5.41 -65.42 -43.18
N TRP A 226 4.09 -65.26 -43.25
CA TRP A 226 3.26 -65.95 -44.23
C TRP A 226 3.59 -65.55 -45.67
N ASP A 227 3.73 -64.26 -45.97
CA ASP A 227 4.13 -63.78 -47.30
C ASP A 227 5.48 -64.38 -47.72
N ASN A 228 6.46 -64.44 -46.82
CA ASN A 228 7.74 -65.08 -47.09
C ASN A 228 7.60 -66.58 -47.37
N THR A 229 6.82 -67.32 -46.57
CA THR A 229 6.60 -68.76 -46.81
C THR A 229 5.86 -69.04 -48.12
N ILE A 230 4.91 -68.17 -48.51
CA ILE A 230 4.20 -68.27 -49.78
C ILE A 230 5.18 -68.02 -50.93
N ARG A 231 6.00 -66.97 -50.86
CA ARG A 231 7.03 -66.70 -51.86
C ARG A 231 8.03 -67.84 -52.01
N GLU A 232 8.48 -68.44 -50.91
CA GLU A 232 9.38 -69.60 -50.96
C GLU A 232 8.72 -70.81 -51.61
N ALA A 233 7.44 -71.06 -51.31
CA ALA A 233 6.68 -72.14 -51.95
C ALA A 233 6.47 -71.87 -53.45
N GLU A 234 6.14 -70.63 -53.83
CA GLU A 234 6.02 -70.19 -55.23
C GLU A 234 7.35 -70.36 -55.98
N ASP A 235 8.47 -69.99 -55.38
CA ASP A 235 9.80 -70.17 -55.96
C ASP A 235 10.17 -71.64 -56.16
N GLN A 236 9.81 -72.52 -55.21
CA GLN A 236 10.00 -73.96 -55.34
C GLN A 236 9.14 -74.54 -56.46
N VAL A 237 7.86 -74.16 -56.56
CA VAL A 237 6.98 -74.58 -57.65
C VAL A 237 7.53 -74.07 -58.98
N ALA A 238 7.95 -72.82 -59.08
CA ALA A 238 8.54 -72.26 -60.30
C ALA A 238 9.83 -72.99 -60.72
N LYS A 239 10.66 -73.46 -59.77
CA LYS A 239 11.82 -74.31 -60.08
C LYS A 239 11.39 -75.67 -60.62
N LEU A 240 10.45 -76.34 -59.95
CA LEU A 240 9.93 -77.64 -60.39
C LEU A 240 9.25 -77.56 -61.76
N GLU A 241 8.54 -76.46 -62.06
CA GLU A 241 7.94 -76.22 -63.37
C GLU A 241 8.99 -75.99 -64.46
N ARG A 242 10.07 -75.25 -64.18
CA ARG A 242 11.20 -75.09 -65.10
C ARG A 242 11.88 -76.42 -65.38
N ASP A 243 12.21 -77.19 -64.33
CA ASP A 243 12.82 -78.51 -64.46
C ASP A 243 11.94 -79.47 -65.27
N ARG A 244 10.62 -79.45 -65.03
CA ARG A 244 9.66 -80.26 -65.79
C ARG A 244 9.58 -79.82 -67.25
N ALA A 245 9.58 -78.52 -67.52
CA ALA A 245 9.60 -77.99 -68.88
C ALA A 245 10.89 -78.37 -69.61
N GLU A 246 12.03 -78.36 -68.92
CA GLU A 246 13.32 -78.81 -69.46
C GLU A 246 13.33 -80.32 -69.75
N ARG A 247 12.83 -81.16 -68.83
CA ARG A 247 12.68 -82.61 -69.05
C ARG A 247 11.80 -82.92 -70.25
N ARG A 248 10.69 -82.19 -70.43
CA ARG A 248 9.84 -82.28 -71.63
C ARG A 248 10.57 -81.86 -72.90
N LYS A 249 11.37 -80.77 -72.87
CA LYS A 249 12.20 -80.36 -74.02
C LYS A 249 13.24 -81.41 -74.39
N LEU A 250 13.78 -82.10 -73.39
CA LEU A 250 14.77 -83.17 -73.56
C LEU A 250 14.14 -84.53 -73.91
N GLY A 251 12.80 -84.65 -73.93
CA GLY A 251 12.08 -85.86 -74.34
C GLY A 251 12.09 -87.01 -73.32
N TYR A 252 12.32 -86.72 -72.04
CA TYR A 252 12.29 -87.72 -70.96
C TYR A 252 10.86 -87.96 -70.39
N GLU A 253 9.88 -87.16 -70.80
CA GLU A 253 8.42 -87.37 -70.64
C GLU A 253 7.74 -87.19 -72.00
#